data_AF-A0A840EFG2-F1
#
_entry.id   AF-A0A840EFG2-F1
#
_cell.length_a   1.000
_cell.length_b   1.000
_cell.length_c   1.000
_cell.angle_alpha   90.00
_cell.angle_beta   90.00
_cell.angle_gamma   90.00
#
_symmetry.space_group_name_H-M   'P 1'
#
loop_
_entity.id
_entity.type
_entity.pdbx_description
1 polymer ?
#
loop_
_entity_poly.entity_id
_entity_poly.type
_entity_poly.pdbx_seq_one_letter_code
_entity_poly.pdbx_strand_id
1 'polypeptide(L)'
;MKNLLALLIICFSITLSAQEKNTVITESEYILLKQNNKTKKYKLHIKQTGKKYKNLKFTKQINAYYQVLTKKNQLFYINNKGTIKNNVEDIFYVCGTVPEYVLSIKETQNHFEIYRDEIFFDSKNKFPPEKINTISKEIADKVLFINGKNDFNYSGNFSVGITSANPEMLILIKNGKYTTANNPNIYYDELNFSNFYNYIKTKRNNCYGILEVSPPKYKKIEDFTYYLAKAETIEGKTVYIDIDGNEY
;
A
#
# COMPACT_ATOMS: atom_id res chain seq x y z
N MET A 1 2.03 -9.79 66.66
CA MET A 1 2.14 -10.32 65.27
C MET A 1 0.77 -10.59 64.64
N LYS A 2 -0.18 -9.63 64.64
CA LYS A 2 -1.48 -9.78 63.94
C LYS A 2 -1.76 -8.69 62.90
N ASN A 3 -0.96 -7.62 62.88
CA ASN A 3 -1.19 -6.48 61.99
C ASN A 3 -0.28 -6.44 60.75
N LEU A 4 0.64 -7.41 60.59
CA LEU A 4 1.53 -7.48 59.42
C LEU A 4 0.94 -8.32 58.26
N LEU A 5 -0.03 -9.21 58.54
CA LEU A 5 -0.62 -10.09 57.53
C LEU A 5 -1.68 -9.39 56.68
N ALA A 6 -2.32 -8.34 57.21
CA ALA A 6 -3.34 -7.57 56.50
C ALA A 6 -2.75 -6.65 55.41
N LEU A 7 -1.45 -6.30 55.50
CA LEU A 7 -0.79 -5.44 54.51
C LEU A 7 -0.32 -6.21 53.25
N LEU A 8 -0.16 -7.53 53.35
CA LEU A 8 0.30 -8.38 52.23
C LEU A 8 -0.83 -8.81 51.30
N ILE A 9 -2.09 -8.73 51.73
CA ILE A 9 -3.26 -9.11 50.92
C ILE A 9 -3.70 -7.97 49.97
N ILE A 10 -3.34 -6.71 50.27
CA ILE A 10 -3.73 -5.56 49.44
C ILE A 10 -2.80 -5.39 48.21
N CYS A 11 -1.58 -5.94 48.24
CA CYS A 11 -0.66 -5.87 47.09
C CYS A 11 -0.99 -6.85 45.96
N PHE A 12 -1.91 -7.80 46.15
CA PHE A 12 -2.26 -8.81 45.13
C PHE A 12 -3.54 -8.52 44.34
N SER A 13 -4.30 -7.47 44.68
CA SER A 13 -5.64 -7.24 44.11
C SER A 13 -5.68 -6.22 42.97
N ILE A 14 -4.54 -5.73 42.50
CA ILE A 14 -4.46 -4.79 41.37
C ILE A 14 -3.78 -5.42 40.16
N THR A 15 -4.10 -6.67 39.83
CA THR A 15 -4.12 -7.03 38.41
C THR A 15 -5.35 -6.37 37.79
N LEU A 16 -5.27 -5.04 37.60
CA LEU A 16 -6.05 -4.35 36.59
C LEU A 16 -5.84 -5.16 35.33
N SER A 17 -6.84 -5.99 34.99
CA SER A 17 -6.94 -6.59 33.68
C SER A 17 -7.10 -5.43 32.74
N ALA A 18 -5.98 -4.90 32.27
CA ALA A 18 -5.96 -3.92 31.21
C ALA A 18 -6.65 -4.61 30.04
N GLN A 19 -7.96 -4.35 29.89
CA GLN A 19 -8.72 -4.89 28.79
C GLN A 19 -7.95 -4.52 27.54
N GLU A 20 -7.49 -5.53 26.81
CA GLU A 20 -6.82 -5.28 25.56
C GLU A 20 -7.81 -4.52 24.68
N LYS A 21 -7.56 -3.22 24.51
CA LYS A 21 -8.32 -2.39 23.58
C LYS A 21 -8.03 -2.92 22.19
N ASN A 22 -8.98 -3.65 21.64
CA ASN A 22 -8.90 -4.25 20.32
C ASN A 22 -9.98 -3.62 19.43
N THR A 23 -9.61 -3.21 18.24
CA THR A 23 -10.57 -2.83 17.18
C THR A 23 -10.98 -4.09 16.42
N VAL A 24 -12.28 -4.27 16.21
CA VAL A 24 -12.80 -5.28 15.28
C VAL A 24 -12.61 -4.75 13.87
N ILE A 25 -11.82 -5.46 13.07
CA ILE A 25 -11.58 -5.11 11.66
C ILE A 25 -12.61 -5.80 10.78
N THR A 26 -12.94 -7.06 11.10
CA THR A 26 -13.93 -7.85 10.37
C THR A 26 -14.63 -8.80 11.31
N GLU A 27 -15.94 -8.88 11.21
CA GLU A 27 -16.77 -9.86 11.91
C GLU A 27 -17.85 -10.39 10.96
N SER A 28 -17.85 -11.70 10.74
CA SER A 28 -18.87 -12.42 10.00
C SER A 28 -19.23 -13.72 10.73
N GLU A 29 -20.13 -14.53 10.17
CA GLU A 29 -20.40 -15.89 10.67
C GLU A 29 -19.17 -16.81 10.59
N TYR A 30 -18.22 -16.52 9.69
CA TYR A 30 -17.06 -17.37 9.44
C TYR A 30 -15.77 -16.87 10.10
N ILE A 31 -15.58 -15.55 10.21
CA ILE A 31 -14.30 -14.95 10.60
C ILE A 31 -14.53 -13.89 11.69
N LEU A 32 -13.59 -13.81 12.63
CA LEU A 32 -13.40 -12.64 13.47
C LEU A 32 -11.93 -12.21 13.41
N LEU A 33 -11.70 -11.01 12.87
CA LEU A 33 -10.41 -10.36 12.81
C LEU A 33 -10.39 -9.15 13.73
N LYS A 34 -9.45 -9.14 14.68
CA LYS A 34 -9.22 -8.03 15.61
C LYS A 34 -7.79 -7.53 15.49
N GLN A 35 -7.59 -6.23 15.69
CA GLN A 35 -6.27 -5.64 15.85
C GLN A 35 -6.14 -5.05 17.25
N ASN A 36 -5.00 -5.26 17.89
CA ASN A 36 -4.69 -4.62 19.16
C ASN A 36 -4.27 -3.17 18.94
N ASN A 37 -4.91 -2.22 19.62
CA ASN A 37 -4.72 -0.80 19.35
C ASN A 37 -3.34 -0.28 19.76
N LYS A 38 -2.72 -0.93 20.75
CA LYS A 38 -1.39 -0.59 21.28
C LYS A 38 -0.26 -1.23 20.49
N THR A 39 -0.32 -2.54 20.27
CA THR A 39 0.77 -3.32 19.63
C THR A 39 0.63 -3.42 18.12
N LYS A 40 -0.52 -3.01 17.57
CA LYS A 40 -0.92 -3.17 16.16
C LYS A 40 -0.91 -4.61 15.65
N LYS A 41 -0.75 -5.61 16.54
CA LYS A 41 -0.79 -7.03 16.19
C LYS A 41 -2.21 -7.52 16.02
N TYR A 42 -2.39 -8.50 15.15
CA TYR A 42 -3.69 -9.02 14.81
C TYR A 42 -3.98 -10.36 15.49
N LYS A 43 -5.28 -10.62 15.66
CA LYS A 43 -5.85 -11.89 16.10
C LYS A 43 -6.93 -12.31 15.10
N LEU A 44 -6.74 -13.46 14.47
CA LEU A 44 -7.67 -14.05 13.51
C LEU A 44 -8.32 -15.30 14.12
N HIS A 45 -9.63 -15.36 14.10
CA HIS A 45 -10.41 -16.53 14.54
C HIS A 45 -11.28 -17.02 13.39
N ILE A 46 -11.06 -18.27 12.99
CA ILE A 46 -11.88 -18.98 12.02
C ILE A 46 -13.03 -19.66 12.78
N LYS A 47 -14.21 -19.03 12.83
CA LYS A 47 -15.32 -19.41 13.70
C LYS A 47 -15.80 -20.85 13.43
N GLN A 48 -15.87 -21.26 12.17
CA GLN A 48 -16.31 -22.61 11.80
C GLN A 48 -15.42 -23.74 12.35
N THR A 49 -14.11 -23.50 12.45
CA THR A 49 -13.15 -24.53 12.89
C THR A 49 -12.64 -24.30 14.31
N GLY A 50 -12.97 -23.16 14.93
CA GLY A 50 -12.41 -22.72 16.20
C GLY A 50 -10.92 -22.34 16.16
N LYS A 51 -10.25 -22.42 14.99
CA LYS A 51 -8.81 -22.11 14.87
C LYS A 51 -8.54 -20.64 15.16
N LYS A 52 -7.56 -20.37 16.03
CA LYS A 52 -7.18 -19.02 16.46
C LYS A 52 -5.70 -18.76 16.19
N TYR A 53 -5.41 -17.68 15.50
CA TYR A 53 -4.07 -17.15 15.28
C TYR A 53 -3.93 -15.85 16.06
N LYS A 54 -2.87 -15.73 16.85
CA LYS A 54 -2.62 -14.58 17.73
C LYS A 54 -1.25 -13.97 17.43
N ASN A 55 -1.10 -12.69 17.76
CA ASN A 55 0.16 -11.95 17.64
C ASN A 55 0.71 -11.96 16.20
N LEU A 56 -0.19 -11.90 15.22
CA LEU A 56 0.16 -11.78 13.81
C LEU A 56 0.71 -10.39 13.54
N LYS A 57 1.76 -10.29 12.71
CA LYS A 57 2.34 -8.99 12.30
C LYS A 57 1.41 -8.27 11.32
N PHE A 58 0.84 -9.03 10.40
CA PHE A 58 -0.04 -8.52 9.35
C PHE A 58 -1.15 -9.54 9.05
N THR A 59 -2.34 -9.04 8.75
CA THR A 59 -3.37 -9.83 8.07
C THR A 59 -4.36 -8.91 7.35
N LYS A 60 -4.58 -9.13 6.05
CA LYS A 60 -5.63 -8.49 5.25
C LYS A 60 -6.32 -9.53 4.36
N GLN A 61 -7.59 -9.31 4.08
CA GLN A 61 -8.35 -10.19 3.18
C GLN A 61 -7.94 -9.94 1.72
N ILE A 62 -7.70 -11.03 1.00
CA ILE A 62 -7.51 -11.10 -0.44
C ILE A 62 -8.60 -12.01 -1.01
N ASN A 63 -9.68 -11.43 -1.54
CA ASN A 63 -10.86 -12.15 -2.04
C ASN A 63 -11.30 -13.33 -1.12
N ALA A 64 -11.00 -14.59 -1.46
CA ALA A 64 -11.40 -15.78 -0.70
C ALA A 64 -10.43 -16.18 0.44
N TYR A 65 -9.24 -15.58 0.51
CA TYR A 65 -8.23 -15.86 1.53
C TYR A 65 -7.91 -14.63 2.38
N TYR A 66 -7.18 -14.84 3.47
CA TYR A 66 -6.48 -13.81 4.22
C TYR A 66 -4.98 -14.03 4.02
N GLN A 67 -4.26 -13.01 3.58
CA GLN A 67 -2.81 -13.00 3.57
C GLN A 67 -2.32 -12.73 4.99
N VAL A 68 -1.52 -13.63 5.55
CA VAL A 68 -1.09 -13.59 6.95
C VAL A 68 0.43 -13.60 7.07
N LEU A 69 0.97 -12.67 7.87
CA LEU A 69 2.37 -12.68 8.29
C LEU A 69 2.47 -12.96 9.78
N THR A 70 3.14 -14.06 10.15
CA THR A 70 3.31 -14.43 11.56
C THR A 70 4.39 -13.60 12.26
N LYS A 71 4.48 -13.71 13.59
CA LYS A 71 5.59 -13.15 14.38
C LYS A 71 6.98 -13.65 13.96
N LYS A 72 7.06 -14.80 13.28
CA LYS A 72 8.30 -15.43 12.79
C LYS A 72 8.59 -15.09 11.32
N ASN A 73 7.91 -14.11 10.72
CA ASN A 73 8.03 -13.76 9.30
C ASN A 73 7.68 -14.91 8.35
N GLN A 74 6.74 -15.77 8.76
CA GLN A 74 6.17 -16.79 7.88
C GLN A 74 4.93 -16.21 7.20
N LEU A 75 4.96 -16.16 5.88
CA LEU A 75 3.84 -15.72 5.03
C LEU A 75 3.02 -16.94 4.59
N PHE A 76 1.71 -16.88 4.75
CA PHE A 76 0.77 -17.87 4.21
C PHE A 76 -0.59 -17.25 3.95
N TYR A 77 -1.45 -18.02 3.29
CA TYR A 77 -2.84 -17.65 2.98
C TYR A 77 -3.80 -18.60 3.66
N ILE A 78 -4.87 -18.08 4.25
CA ILE A 78 -5.88 -18.89 4.93
C ILE A 78 -7.31 -18.50 4.55
N ASN A 79 -8.14 -19.46 4.19
CA ASN A 79 -9.55 -19.20 3.86
C ASN A 79 -10.48 -19.32 5.09
N ASN A 80 -11.76 -19.04 4.88
CA ASN A 80 -12.81 -19.12 5.91
C ASN A 80 -13.07 -20.53 6.47
N LYS A 81 -12.56 -21.58 5.80
CA LYS A 81 -12.57 -22.98 6.28
C LYS A 81 -11.29 -23.35 7.02
N GLY A 82 -10.34 -22.43 7.17
CA GLY A 82 -9.07 -22.66 7.86
C GLY A 82 -8.07 -23.52 7.07
N THR A 83 -8.22 -23.57 5.74
CA THR A 83 -7.26 -24.21 4.82
C THR A 83 -6.10 -23.25 4.57
N ILE A 84 -4.87 -23.71 4.81
CA ILE A 84 -3.65 -22.91 4.64
C ILE A 84 -3.01 -23.24 3.28
N LYS A 85 -2.54 -22.22 2.57
CA LYS A 85 -1.73 -22.34 1.36
C LYS A 85 -0.51 -21.42 1.42
N ASN A 86 0.56 -21.81 0.73
CA ASN A 86 1.77 -20.98 0.61
C ASN A 86 1.68 -19.97 -0.55
N ASN A 87 0.83 -20.26 -1.53
CA ASN A 87 0.51 -19.40 -2.66
C ASN A 87 -0.97 -19.55 -3.02
N VAL A 88 -1.54 -18.49 -3.58
CA VAL A 88 -2.89 -18.48 -4.16
C VAL A 88 -2.87 -17.58 -5.37
N GLU A 89 -3.64 -17.93 -6.39
CA GLU A 89 -4.05 -17.04 -7.46
C GLU A 89 -5.49 -16.65 -7.18
N ASP A 90 -5.67 -15.46 -6.61
CA ASP A 90 -6.97 -14.97 -6.18
C ASP A 90 -7.20 -13.58 -6.77
N ILE A 91 -7.58 -13.59 -8.05
CA ILE A 91 -7.70 -12.40 -8.90
C ILE A 91 -9.06 -11.74 -8.61
N PHE A 92 -9.04 -10.44 -8.32
CA PHE A 92 -10.24 -9.62 -8.22
C PHE A 92 -10.65 -9.17 -9.62
N TYR A 93 -11.91 -9.42 -10.00
CA TYR A 93 -12.47 -8.94 -11.26
C TYR A 93 -13.47 -7.82 -10.99
N VAL A 94 -13.35 -6.74 -11.75
CA VAL A 94 -14.33 -5.66 -11.76
C VAL A 94 -15.18 -5.80 -13.01
N CYS A 95 -16.49 -5.83 -12.84
CA CYS A 95 -17.45 -5.78 -13.94
C CYS A 95 -18.25 -4.49 -13.87
N GLY A 96 -18.47 -3.86 -15.02
CA GLY A 96 -19.28 -2.65 -15.13
C GLY A 96 -18.75 -1.70 -16.20
N THR A 97 -19.63 -0.85 -16.69
CA THR A 97 -19.26 0.27 -17.54
C THR A 97 -18.63 1.36 -16.68
N VAL A 98 -17.40 1.74 -16.99
CA VAL A 98 -16.63 2.75 -16.24
C VAL A 98 -16.12 3.83 -17.18
N PRO A 99 -15.92 5.06 -16.68
CA PRO A 99 -15.35 6.12 -17.51
C PRO A 99 -13.94 5.75 -17.98
N GLU A 100 -13.56 6.26 -19.14
CA GLU A 100 -12.19 6.18 -19.65
C GLU A 100 -11.62 7.58 -19.75
N TYR A 101 -10.38 7.74 -19.30
CA TYR A 101 -9.70 9.01 -19.23
C TYR A 101 -8.42 8.99 -20.06
N VAL A 102 -8.13 10.11 -20.71
CA VAL A 102 -6.88 10.40 -21.41
C VAL A 102 -6.19 11.54 -20.69
N LEU A 103 -4.97 11.30 -20.22
CA LEU A 103 -4.08 12.34 -19.71
C LEU A 103 -3.10 12.76 -20.79
N SER A 104 -2.82 14.05 -20.85
CA SER A 104 -1.81 14.60 -21.76
C SER A 104 -1.05 15.76 -21.14
N ILE A 105 0.20 15.93 -21.56
CA ILE A 105 1.05 17.05 -21.18
C ILE A 105 1.37 17.87 -22.41
N LYS A 106 0.99 19.15 -22.38
CA LYS A 106 1.34 20.13 -23.39
C LYS A 106 2.48 21.00 -22.87
N GLU A 107 3.59 20.99 -23.59
CA GLU A 107 4.75 21.83 -23.26
C GLU A 107 4.63 23.21 -23.91
N THR A 108 4.91 24.26 -23.14
CA THR A 108 5.04 25.64 -23.62
C THR A 108 6.48 26.13 -23.45
N GLN A 109 6.74 27.40 -23.76
CA GLN A 109 8.07 27.99 -23.53
C GLN A 109 8.47 27.98 -22.05
N ASN A 110 7.52 28.20 -21.14
CA ASN A 110 7.81 28.48 -19.72
C ASN A 110 7.25 27.43 -18.75
N HIS A 111 6.28 26.60 -19.18
CA HIS A 111 5.59 25.67 -18.30
C HIS A 111 5.06 24.44 -19.05
N PHE A 112 4.62 23.45 -18.30
CA PHE A 112 3.86 22.29 -18.76
C PHE A 112 2.41 22.44 -18.32
N GLU A 113 1.47 22.21 -19.24
CA GLU A 113 0.03 22.20 -18.98
C GLU A 113 -0.45 20.74 -18.98
N ILE A 114 -1.10 20.31 -17.91
CA ILE A 114 -1.55 18.93 -17.72
C ILE A 114 -3.06 18.92 -17.93
N TYR A 115 -3.52 18.06 -18.83
CA TYR A 115 -4.93 17.92 -19.19
C TYR A 115 -5.45 16.52 -18.88
N ARG A 116 -6.73 16.44 -18.55
CA ARG A 116 -7.52 15.22 -18.44
C ARG A 116 -8.76 15.34 -19.30
N ASP A 117 -9.04 14.30 -20.06
CA ASP A 117 -10.22 14.20 -20.91
C ASP A 117 -10.98 12.90 -20.58
N GLU A 118 -12.30 12.95 -20.41
CA GLU A 118 -13.15 11.76 -20.23
C GLU A 118 -13.76 11.43 -21.58
N ILE A 119 -13.43 10.27 -22.15
CA ILE A 119 -13.73 9.97 -23.55
C ILE A 119 -14.86 8.96 -23.72
N PHE A 120 -15.30 8.30 -22.66
CA PHE A 120 -16.26 7.20 -22.76
C PHE A 120 -17.71 7.67 -22.73
N PHE A 121 -18.08 8.52 -21.76
CA PHE A 121 -19.44 9.06 -21.64
C PHE A 121 -19.63 10.38 -22.41
N ASP A 122 -18.53 11.04 -22.81
CA ASP A 122 -18.56 12.33 -23.52
C ASP A 122 -19.05 12.28 -24.99
N SER A 123 -19.78 11.25 -25.40
CA SER A 123 -20.71 11.30 -26.55
C SER A 123 -20.22 12.09 -27.79
N LYS A 124 -18.96 11.84 -28.24
CA LYS A 124 -18.22 12.54 -29.31
C LYS A 124 -17.43 13.82 -28.89
N ASN A 125 -16.72 13.80 -27.77
CA ASN A 125 -15.84 14.89 -27.31
C ASN A 125 -16.57 16.23 -27.18
N LYS A 126 -17.78 16.21 -26.59
CA LYS A 126 -18.61 17.40 -26.46
C LYS A 126 -18.00 18.38 -25.45
N PHE A 127 -17.20 17.91 -24.50
CA PHE A 127 -16.49 18.73 -23.56
C PHE A 127 -15.00 18.83 -23.93
N PRO A 128 -14.40 20.02 -23.84
CA PRO A 128 -12.95 20.15 -24.03
C PRO A 128 -12.19 19.51 -22.84
N PRO A 129 -10.96 19.02 -23.07
CA PRO A 129 -10.11 18.52 -22.00
C PRO A 129 -9.95 19.53 -20.86
N GLU A 130 -10.08 19.06 -19.62
CA GLU A 130 -9.91 19.87 -18.41
C GLU A 130 -8.42 20.06 -18.12
N LYS A 131 -7.96 21.30 -17.94
CA LYS A 131 -6.62 21.56 -17.43
C LYS A 131 -6.58 21.33 -15.92
N ILE A 132 -5.98 20.23 -15.48
CA ILE A 132 -5.95 19.81 -14.07
C ILE A 132 -4.70 20.31 -13.33
N ASN A 133 -3.62 20.66 -14.03
CA ASN A 133 -2.41 21.17 -13.38
C ASN A 133 -1.54 22.03 -14.30
N THR A 134 -0.58 22.74 -13.73
CA THR A 134 0.45 23.50 -14.45
C THR A 134 1.76 23.45 -13.67
N ILE A 135 2.86 23.06 -14.33
CA ILE A 135 4.19 22.95 -13.72
C ILE A 135 5.17 23.90 -14.41
N SER A 136 5.81 24.79 -13.66
CA SER A 136 6.84 25.69 -14.19
C SER A 136 8.10 24.91 -14.62
N LYS A 137 8.74 25.34 -15.72
CA LYS A 137 10.04 24.79 -16.15
C LYS A 137 11.20 25.12 -15.20
N GLU A 138 10.99 26.09 -14.30
CA GLU A 138 11.92 26.34 -13.19
C GLU A 138 11.98 25.12 -12.25
N ILE A 139 10.85 24.42 -12.06
CA ILE A 139 10.71 23.30 -11.13
C ILE A 139 11.10 21.96 -11.78
N ALA A 140 10.83 21.79 -13.08
CA ALA A 140 11.09 20.55 -13.80
C ALA A 140 11.57 20.83 -15.24
N ASP A 141 12.52 20.03 -15.73
CA ASP A 141 12.92 20.03 -17.14
C ASP A 141 11.99 19.12 -17.98
N LYS A 142 11.36 18.12 -17.35
CA LYS A 142 10.34 17.25 -17.95
C LYS A 142 9.30 16.85 -16.92
N VAL A 143 8.09 16.58 -17.40
CA VAL A 143 6.99 16.00 -16.60
C VAL A 143 6.52 14.73 -17.29
N LEU A 144 6.30 13.67 -16.52
CA LEU A 144 5.79 12.38 -16.99
C LEU A 144 4.63 11.93 -16.12
N PHE A 145 3.75 11.08 -16.66
CA PHE A 145 2.81 10.28 -15.89
C PHE A 145 3.49 9.01 -15.35
N ILE A 146 2.74 8.24 -14.56
CA ILE A 146 3.22 7.00 -13.94
C ILE A 146 3.66 5.92 -14.93
N ASN A 147 3.24 5.98 -16.20
CA ASN A 147 3.71 5.06 -17.24
C ASN A 147 5.06 5.46 -17.84
N GLY A 148 5.68 6.54 -17.34
CA GLY A 148 6.94 7.08 -17.85
C GLY A 148 6.81 7.86 -19.16
N LYS A 149 5.59 8.24 -19.57
CA LYS A 149 5.30 8.98 -20.82
C LYS A 149 4.58 10.30 -20.54
N ASN A 150 4.41 11.12 -21.58
CA ASN A 150 3.70 12.40 -21.55
C ASN A 150 2.20 12.28 -21.91
N ASP A 151 1.74 11.08 -22.26
CA ASP A 151 0.35 10.70 -22.44
C ASP A 151 0.05 9.42 -21.65
N PHE A 152 -1.19 9.28 -21.16
CA PHE A 152 -1.61 8.07 -20.47
C PHE A 152 -3.12 7.87 -20.48
N ASN A 153 -3.55 6.68 -20.92
CA ASN A 153 -4.96 6.29 -20.90
C ASN A 153 -5.21 5.34 -19.71
N TYR A 154 -6.27 5.60 -18.96
CA TYR A 154 -6.70 4.75 -17.85
C TYR A 154 -8.22 4.74 -17.73
N SER A 155 -8.77 3.68 -17.14
CA SER A 155 -10.19 3.63 -16.81
C SER A 155 -10.43 4.04 -15.36
N GLY A 156 -11.68 4.37 -15.03
CA GLY A 156 -12.10 4.63 -13.64
C GLY A 156 -11.82 3.48 -12.66
N ASN A 157 -11.49 2.28 -13.18
CA ASN A 157 -11.09 1.12 -12.39
C ASN A 157 -9.58 1.02 -12.14
N PHE A 158 -8.75 1.96 -12.58
CA PHE A 158 -7.29 1.87 -12.48
C PHE A 158 -6.80 1.59 -11.06
N SER A 159 -7.40 2.23 -10.05
CA SER A 159 -7.04 2.05 -8.65
C SER A 159 -7.87 0.98 -7.93
N VAL A 160 -8.64 0.16 -8.66
CA VAL A 160 -9.42 -0.93 -8.07
C VAL A 160 -8.52 -2.14 -7.87
N GLY A 161 -8.35 -2.52 -6.60
CA GLY A 161 -7.50 -3.65 -6.21
C GLY A 161 -6.38 -3.22 -5.27
N ILE A 162 -5.30 -3.98 -5.28
CA ILE A 162 -4.15 -3.78 -4.39
C ILE A 162 -3.07 -3.04 -5.17
N THR A 163 -3.14 -1.71 -5.16
CA THR A 163 -2.20 -0.84 -5.86
C THR A 163 -1.88 0.39 -5.03
N SER A 164 -0.64 0.86 -5.13
CA SER A 164 -0.23 2.17 -4.62
C SER A 164 -0.11 3.21 -5.76
N ALA A 165 -0.43 2.82 -7.00
CA ALA A 165 -0.31 3.68 -8.15
C ALA A 165 -1.53 4.62 -8.27
N ASN A 166 -1.25 5.89 -8.57
CA ASN A 166 -2.25 6.90 -8.90
C ASN A 166 -2.04 7.31 -10.36
N PRO A 167 -3.04 7.16 -11.24
CA PRO A 167 -2.89 7.43 -12.67
C PRO A 167 -2.57 8.91 -12.96
N GLU A 168 -3.03 9.82 -12.11
CA GLU A 168 -2.83 11.27 -12.25
C GLU A 168 -1.55 11.77 -11.54
N MET A 169 -0.75 10.87 -10.96
CA MET A 169 0.52 11.27 -10.34
C MET A 169 1.49 11.79 -11.39
N LEU A 170 2.05 12.97 -11.10
CA LEU A 170 3.06 13.62 -11.93
C LEU A 170 4.46 13.34 -11.40
N ILE A 171 5.28 12.78 -12.28
CA ILE A 171 6.71 12.59 -12.09
C ILE A 171 7.44 13.78 -12.69
N LEU A 172 8.21 14.48 -11.87
CA LEU A 172 8.99 15.64 -12.27
C LEU A 172 10.46 15.21 -12.45
N ILE A 173 11.08 15.64 -13.53
CA ILE A 173 12.51 15.40 -13.77
C ILE A 173 13.23 16.73 -13.78
N LYS A 174 14.22 16.90 -12.91
CA LYS A 174 15.10 18.08 -12.88
C LYS A 174 16.55 17.63 -12.77
N ASN A 175 17.42 18.12 -13.64
CA ASN A 175 18.85 17.76 -13.65
C ASN A 175 19.09 16.23 -13.66
N GLY A 176 18.25 15.48 -14.37
CA GLY A 176 18.33 14.02 -14.47
C GLY A 176 17.91 13.26 -13.20
N LYS A 177 17.33 13.93 -12.20
CA LYS A 177 16.76 13.31 -11.00
C LYS A 177 15.24 13.35 -11.06
N TYR A 178 14.62 12.31 -10.52
CA TYR A 178 13.16 12.17 -10.47
C TYR A 178 12.61 12.61 -9.12
N THR A 179 11.44 13.23 -9.10
CA THR A 179 10.64 13.48 -7.89
C THR A 179 9.15 13.41 -8.24
N THR A 180 8.25 13.51 -7.26
CA THR A 180 6.80 13.61 -7.52
C THR A 180 6.30 15.00 -7.16
N ALA A 181 5.25 15.46 -7.85
CA ALA A 181 4.63 16.75 -7.53
C ALA A 181 4.09 16.82 -6.09
N ASN A 182 3.71 15.67 -5.50
CA ASN A 182 3.26 15.59 -4.11
C ASN A 182 4.41 15.71 -3.10
N ASN A 183 5.61 15.26 -3.46
CA ASN A 183 6.77 15.19 -2.56
C ASN A 183 8.06 15.69 -3.25
N PRO A 184 8.13 16.97 -3.67
CA PRO A 184 9.23 17.51 -4.48
C PRO A 184 10.60 17.48 -3.79
N ASN A 185 10.62 17.33 -2.46
CA ASN A 185 11.85 17.29 -1.66
C ASN A 185 12.55 15.91 -1.67
N ILE A 186 11.86 14.86 -2.13
CA ILE A 186 12.43 13.52 -2.21
C ILE A 186 12.80 13.24 -3.66
N TYR A 187 14.09 13.03 -3.90
CA TYR A 187 14.61 12.72 -5.22
C TYR A 187 15.03 11.26 -5.36
N TYR A 188 14.99 10.77 -6.60
CA TYR A 188 15.37 9.42 -7.00
C TYR A 188 16.34 9.49 -8.18
N ASP A 189 17.25 8.52 -8.22
CA ASP A 189 18.19 8.33 -9.34
C ASP A 189 17.51 7.59 -10.50
N GLU A 190 16.57 6.70 -10.19
CA GLU A 190 15.88 5.84 -11.16
C GLU A 190 14.46 5.54 -10.67
N LEU A 191 13.53 5.47 -11.64
CA LEU A 191 12.19 4.92 -11.48
C LEU A 191 12.02 3.76 -12.46
N ASN A 192 11.58 2.61 -11.97
CA ASN A 192 11.21 1.49 -12.82
C ASN A 192 9.70 1.49 -13.07
N PHE A 193 9.33 1.85 -14.30
CA PHE A 193 7.94 1.93 -14.75
C PHE A 193 7.35 0.58 -15.18
N SER A 194 8.09 -0.53 -15.19
CA SER A 194 7.62 -1.80 -15.76
C SER A 194 6.34 -2.36 -15.12
N ASN A 195 6.01 -1.96 -13.89
CA ASN A 195 4.81 -2.39 -13.17
C ASN A 195 3.94 -1.21 -12.71
N PHE A 196 3.92 -0.12 -13.48
CA PHE A 196 3.27 1.14 -13.10
C PHE A 196 1.78 1.01 -12.73
N TYR A 197 1.08 -0.02 -13.20
CA TYR A 197 -0.31 -0.31 -12.83
C TYR A 197 -0.48 -0.62 -11.33
N ASN A 198 0.56 -1.17 -10.70
CA ASN A 198 0.52 -1.61 -9.29
C ASN A 198 1.39 -0.74 -8.38
N TYR A 199 2.62 -0.45 -8.81
CA TYR A 199 3.59 0.35 -8.06
C TYR A 199 4.81 0.70 -8.93
N ILE A 200 5.59 1.69 -8.50
CA ILE A 200 6.85 2.08 -9.14
C ILE A 200 7.99 1.81 -8.17
N LYS A 201 8.97 0.98 -8.57
CA LYS A 201 10.19 0.80 -7.79
C LYS A 201 11.09 2.02 -7.96
N THR A 202 11.66 2.47 -6.86
CA THR A 202 12.56 3.63 -6.83
C THR A 202 13.98 3.19 -6.49
N LYS A 203 14.97 3.93 -6.99
CA LYS A 203 16.38 3.76 -6.60
C LYS A 203 16.99 5.11 -6.21
N ARG A 204 17.79 5.12 -5.15
CA ARG A 204 18.66 6.25 -4.77
C ARG A 204 19.89 5.72 -4.05
N ASN A 205 21.09 6.15 -4.45
CA ASN A 205 22.35 5.74 -3.82
C ASN A 205 22.49 4.21 -3.69
N ASN A 206 22.09 3.46 -4.72
CA ASN A 206 22.04 1.98 -4.74
C ASN A 206 21.09 1.33 -3.72
N CYS A 207 20.28 2.10 -3.01
CA CYS A 207 19.17 1.61 -2.21
C CYS A 207 17.87 1.64 -3.02
N TYR A 208 16.98 0.70 -2.72
CA TYR A 208 15.69 0.52 -3.37
C TYR A 208 14.54 0.88 -2.42
N GLY A 209 13.43 1.32 -2.99
CA GLY A 209 12.17 1.59 -2.31
C GLY A 209 10.98 1.46 -3.26
N ILE A 210 9.83 1.96 -2.84
CA ILE A 210 8.60 2.02 -3.64
C ILE A 210 8.09 3.44 -3.58
N LEU A 211 7.81 4.04 -4.75
CA LEU A 211 7.34 5.41 -4.87
C LEU A 211 6.11 5.65 -3.98
N GLU A 212 6.13 6.72 -3.19
CA GLU A 212 5.10 7.11 -2.21
C GLU A 212 4.74 6.09 -1.10
N VAL A 213 5.34 4.89 -1.10
CA VAL A 213 5.11 3.85 -0.08
C VAL A 213 6.30 3.71 0.86
N SER A 214 7.52 3.62 0.32
CA SER A 214 8.72 3.50 1.14
C SER A 214 9.93 4.19 0.52
N PRO A 215 10.70 4.97 1.31
CA PRO A 215 11.89 5.64 0.80
C PRO A 215 12.97 4.62 0.39
N PRO A 216 13.91 4.98 -0.50
CA PRO A 216 14.98 4.08 -0.90
C PRO A 216 15.95 3.83 0.25
N LYS A 217 15.79 2.70 0.94
CA LYS A 217 16.61 2.30 2.09
C LYS A 217 16.94 0.81 2.14
N TYR A 218 16.41 0.02 1.21
CA TYR A 218 16.60 -1.42 1.17
C TYR A 218 17.70 -1.77 0.18
N LYS A 219 18.47 -2.81 0.48
CA LYS A 219 19.45 -3.38 -0.47
C LYS A 219 18.76 -4.04 -1.67
N LYS A 220 17.58 -4.62 -1.45
CA LYS A 220 16.69 -5.14 -2.50
C LYS A 220 15.24 -5.10 -2.04
N ILE A 221 14.32 -4.96 -2.99
CA ILE A 221 12.88 -5.08 -2.76
C ILE A 221 12.25 -5.91 -3.88
N GLU A 222 11.58 -6.98 -3.47
CA GLU A 222 10.81 -7.86 -4.35
C GLU A 222 9.50 -7.16 -4.76
N ASP A 223 8.81 -7.76 -5.73
CA ASP A 223 7.51 -7.29 -6.17
C ASP A 223 6.45 -7.50 -5.07
N PHE A 224 5.41 -6.66 -5.05
CA PHE A 224 4.26 -6.92 -4.19
C PHE A 224 3.58 -8.22 -4.61
N THR A 225 3.42 -9.13 -3.64
CA THR A 225 2.48 -10.24 -3.74
C THR A 225 1.27 -9.86 -2.91
N TYR A 226 0.17 -9.47 -3.56
CA TYR A 226 -0.96 -8.81 -2.91
C TYR A 226 -0.48 -7.60 -2.09
N TYR A 227 -0.72 -7.57 -0.77
CA TYR A 227 -0.42 -6.38 0.05
C TYR A 227 1.02 -6.28 0.51
N LEU A 228 1.86 -7.32 0.35
CA LEU A 228 3.20 -7.35 0.93
C LEU A 228 4.28 -7.50 -0.13
N ALA A 229 5.32 -6.66 -0.04
CA ALA A 229 6.59 -6.82 -0.73
C ALA A 229 7.65 -7.27 0.28
N LYS A 230 8.48 -8.24 -0.10
CA LYS A 230 9.61 -8.68 0.72
C LYS A 230 10.83 -7.83 0.40
N ALA A 231 11.60 -7.46 1.42
CA ALA A 231 12.81 -6.67 1.24
C ALA A 231 13.98 -7.18 2.09
N GLU A 232 15.20 -6.83 1.69
CA GLU A 232 16.43 -7.01 2.46
C GLU A 232 16.96 -5.65 2.88
N THR A 233 17.16 -5.44 4.18
CA THR A 233 17.82 -4.23 4.70
C THR A 233 19.30 -4.21 4.34
N ILE A 234 19.96 -3.07 4.54
CA ILE A 234 21.40 -2.93 4.27
C ILE A 234 22.22 -3.91 5.15
N GLU A 235 21.72 -4.23 6.35
CA GLU A 235 22.31 -5.18 7.30
C GLU A 235 21.96 -6.65 6.98
N GLY A 236 21.27 -6.93 5.88
CA GLY A 236 20.93 -8.30 5.45
C GLY A 236 19.69 -8.89 6.11
N LYS A 237 18.93 -8.11 6.89
CA LYS A 237 17.69 -8.59 7.53
C LYS A 237 16.56 -8.66 6.51
N THR A 238 15.79 -9.75 6.54
CA THR A 238 14.53 -9.84 5.77
C THR A 238 13.38 -9.16 6.52
N VAL A 239 12.71 -8.24 5.84
CA VAL A 239 11.51 -7.55 6.31
C VAL A 239 10.40 -7.64 5.25
N TYR A 240 9.16 -7.34 5.65
CA TYR A 240 8.04 -7.19 4.73
C TYR A 240 7.47 -5.79 4.84
N ILE A 241 7.08 -5.22 3.71
CA ILE A 241 6.54 -3.86 3.60
C ILE A 241 5.13 -3.98 3.04
N ASP A 242 4.15 -3.35 3.68
CA ASP A 242 2.81 -3.27 3.10
C ASP A 242 2.64 -2.08 2.13
N ILE A 243 1.54 -2.10 1.37
CA ILE A 243 1.19 -1.00 0.44
C ILE A 243 0.99 0.35 1.12
N ASP A 244 0.82 0.37 2.45
CA ASP A 244 0.65 1.59 3.25
C ASP A 244 2.00 2.09 3.82
N GLY A 245 3.11 1.38 3.52
CA GLY A 245 4.47 1.74 3.93
C GLY A 245 4.91 1.19 5.28
N ASN A 246 4.12 0.34 5.95
CA ASN A 246 4.48 -0.26 7.22
C ASN A 246 5.48 -1.41 7.04
N GLU A 247 6.52 -1.44 7.87
CA GLU A 247 7.57 -2.47 7.86
C GLU A 247 7.38 -3.49 9.02
N TYR A 248 7.60 -4.79 8.73
CA TYR A 248 7.34 -5.92 9.64
C TYR A 248 8.52 -6.86 9.88
#